data_AF-A0A4Y2SSE4-F1
#
_entry.id   AF-A0A4Y2SSE4-F1
#
_cell.length_a   1.000
_cell.length_b   1.000
_cell.length_c   1.000
_cell.angle_alpha   90.00
_cell.angle_beta   90.00
_cell.angle_gamma   90.00
#
_symmetry.space_group_name_H-M   'P 1'
#
loop_
_entity.id
_entity.type
_entity.pdbx_description
1 polymer ?
#
loop_
_entity_poly.entity_id
_entity_poly.type
_entity_poly.pdbx_seq_one_letter_code
_entity_poly.pdbx_strand_id
1 'polypeptide(L)'
;MCGICISLSFRERSGDERQNDVVSQNLLARLKRRGPNHFETLSSSFSDVLDLHFISSVLQLRGGSSPSLQPVTDSSGNILLWNGEIFDETLVKC
;
A
#
# COMPACT_ATOMS: atom_id res chain seq x y z
N MET A 1 -7.87 1.59 12.25
CA MET A 1 -7.88 2.46 11.06
C MET A 1 -7.00 1.82 10.03
N CYS A 2 -7.19 2.04 8.73
CA CYS A 2 -6.22 1.55 7.76
C CYS A 2 -4.82 2.17 7.98
N GLY A 3 -3.82 1.58 7.34
CA GLY A 3 -2.43 2.04 7.32
C GLY A 3 -1.92 1.97 5.90
N ILE A 4 -1.22 3.01 5.46
CA ILE A 4 -0.61 3.09 4.13
C ILE A 4 0.83 3.54 4.28
N CYS A 5 1.71 3.03 3.42
CA CYS A 5 3.09 3.44 3.32
C CYS A 5 3.54 3.31 1.87
N ILE A 6 4.27 4.30 1.39
CA ILE A 6 4.93 4.26 0.09
C ILE A 6 6.41 4.44 0.35
N SER A 7 7.23 3.58 -0.23
CA SER A 7 8.67 3.74 -0.25
C SER A 7 9.18 3.85 -1.67
N LEU A 8 10.12 4.76 -1.86
CA LEU A 8 10.77 5.06 -3.13
C LEU A 8 12.27 4.93 -2.93
N SER A 9 12.94 4.21 -3.82
CA SER A 9 14.38 3.98 -3.74
C SER A 9 15.01 4.11 -5.11
N PHE A 10 15.97 5.03 -5.23
CA PHE A 10 16.74 5.15 -6.46
C PHE A 10 17.84 4.09 -6.47
N ARG A 11 17.96 3.36 -7.57
CA ARG A 11 19.06 2.40 -7.77
C ARG A 11 20.33 3.18 -8.03
N GLU A 12 21.33 3.01 -7.17
CA GLU A 12 22.66 3.53 -7.46
C GLU A 12 23.30 2.70 -8.59
N ARG A 13 24.00 3.36 -9.52
CA ARG A 13 24.70 2.69 -10.64
C ARG A 13 25.94 1.90 -10.18
N SER A 14 26.39 2.10 -8.94
CA SER A 14 27.50 1.36 -8.33
C SER A 14 26.98 0.07 -7.73
N GLY A 15 27.52 -1.08 -8.18
CA GLY A 15 27.12 -2.44 -7.79
C GLY A 15 27.39 -2.83 -6.34
N ASP A 16 27.05 -1.98 -5.38
CA ASP A 16 26.97 -2.36 -3.97
C ASP A 16 25.59 -2.99 -3.76
N GLU A 17 25.52 -4.32 -3.72
CA GLU A 17 24.33 -5.13 -3.40
C GLU A 17 23.93 -4.96 -1.92
N ARG A 18 23.80 -3.73 -1.43
CA ARG A 18 23.12 -3.51 -0.16
C ARG A 18 21.64 -3.72 -0.41
N GLN A 19 21.19 -4.91 -0.04
CA GLN A 19 19.80 -5.21 0.23
C GLN A 19 19.34 -4.33 1.39
N ASN A 20 19.11 -3.05 1.10
CA ASN A 20 18.43 -2.16 2.01
C ASN A 20 17.02 -2.74 2.15
N ASP A 21 16.67 -3.21 3.34
CA ASP A 21 15.27 -3.48 3.68
C ASP A 21 14.56 -2.12 3.61
N VAL A 22 14.07 -1.78 2.41
CA VAL A 22 13.55 -0.44 2.03
C VAL A 22 12.46 0.02 3.00
N VAL A 23 11.81 -0.93 3.68
CA VAL A 23 10.85 -0.68 4.75
C VAL A 23 11.16 -1.58 5.94
N SER A 24 11.62 -0.99 7.04
CA SER A 24 11.97 -1.75 8.25
C SER A 24 10.83 -2.65 8.75
N GLN A 25 11.17 -3.86 9.23
CA GLN A 25 10.20 -4.79 9.83
C GLN A 25 9.38 -4.16 10.97
N ASN A 26 9.98 -3.25 11.74
CA ASN A 26 9.28 -2.51 12.79
C ASN A 26 8.15 -1.63 12.24
N LEU A 27 8.37 -0.98 11.09
CA LEU A 27 7.36 -0.20 10.39
C LEU A 27 6.25 -1.11 9.83
N LEU A 28 6.62 -2.23 9.20
CA LEU A 28 5.65 -3.22 8.72
C LEU A 28 4.76 -3.75 9.84
N ALA A 29 5.34 -4.05 11.00
CA ALA A 29 4.58 -4.51 12.17
C ALA A 29 3.64 -3.42 12.71
N ARG A 30 4.06 -2.15 12.69
CA ARG A 30 3.21 -1.00 13.06
C ARG A 30 2.06 -0.81 12.09
N LEU A 31 2.30 -0.96 10.78
CA LEU A 31 1.26 -0.91 9.75
C LEU A 31 0.24 -2.04 9.93
N LYS A 32 0.69 -3.29 10.02
CA LYS A 32 -0.19 -4.47 10.24
C LYS A 32 -1.15 -4.30 11.41
N ARG A 33 -0.70 -3.69 12.53
CA ARG A 33 -1.56 -3.45 13.70
C ARG A 33 -2.68 -2.43 13.47
N ARG A 34 -2.57 -1.57 12.45
CA ARG A 34 -3.61 -0.60 12.11
C ARG A 34 -4.79 -1.30 11.41
N GLY A 35 -4.48 -2.15 10.43
CA GLY A 35 -5.44 -2.90 9.63
C GLY A 35 -5.20 -4.41 9.64
N PRO A 36 -5.83 -5.16 10.56
CA PRO A 36 -5.62 -6.60 10.70
C PRO A 36 -6.45 -7.46 9.72
N ASN A 37 -7.38 -6.88 8.94
CA ASN A 37 -8.22 -7.67 8.05
C ASN A 37 -7.51 -8.07 6.76
N HIS A 38 -6.63 -7.21 6.25
CA HIS A 38 -5.81 -7.49 5.07
C HIS A 38 -4.51 -6.70 5.12
N PHE A 39 -3.42 -7.29 4.62
CA PHE A 39 -2.12 -6.62 4.50
C PHE A 39 -1.50 -7.00 3.18
N GLU A 40 -1.04 -6.02 2.41
CA GLU A 40 -0.53 -6.26 1.07
C GLU A 40 0.57 -5.26 0.70
N THR A 41 1.50 -5.74 -0.11
CA THR A 41 2.59 -4.96 -0.69
C THR A 41 2.58 -5.16 -2.19
N LEU A 42 2.47 -4.06 -2.94
CA LEU A 42 2.66 -4.03 -4.38
C LEU A 42 4.03 -3.39 -4.67
N SER A 43 4.90 -4.13 -5.36
CA SER A 43 6.21 -3.64 -5.80
C SER A 43 6.15 -3.31 -7.29
N SER A 44 6.75 -2.19 -7.69
CA SER A 44 6.90 -1.79 -9.08
C SER A 44 8.26 -1.17 -9.29
N SER A 45 8.80 -1.25 -10.51
CA SER A 45 10.03 -0.56 -10.88
C SER A 45 9.73 0.36 -12.05
N PHE A 46 10.17 1.61 -11.92
CA PHE A 46 10.09 2.58 -13.00
C PHE A 46 11.46 2.68 -13.67
N SER A 47 11.58 2.02 -14.82
CA SER A 47 12.86 1.80 -15.50
C SER A 47 13.89 1.12 -14.56
N ASP A 48 15.17 1.22 -14.89
CA ASP A 48 16.27 0.62 -14.12
C ASP A 48 16.79 1.55 -13.02
N VAL A 49 16.03 2.60 -12.66
CA VAL A 49 16.50 3.69 -11.80
C VAL A 49 15.70 3.84 -10.52
N LEU A 50 14.47 3.33 -10.45
CA LEU A 50 13.57 3.59 -9.33
C LEU A 50 12.76 2.35 -8.97
N ASP A 51 12.88 1.93 -7.72
CA ASP A 51 12.03 0.93 -7.10
C ASP A 51 10.97 1.59 -6.22
N LEU A 52 9.75 1.07 -6.32
CA LEU A 52 8.56 1.55 -5.64
C LEU A 52 7.91 0.41 -4.86
N HIS A 53 7.60 0.66 -3.60
CA HIS A 53 6.83 -0.26 -2.77
C HIS A 53 5.60 0.46 -2.21
N PHE A 54 4.42 -0.06 -2.51
CA PHE A 54 3.14 0.41 -2.04
C PHE A 54 2.60 -0.59 -1.03
N ILE A 55 2.49 -0.19 0.24
CA ILE A 55 2.16 -1.08 1.35
C ILE A 55 0.88 -0.60 2.00
N SER A 56 -0.03 -1.54 2.24
CA SER A 56 -1.31 -1.25 2.85
C SER A 56 -1.66 -2.27 3.95
N SER A 57 -2.39 -1.79 4.95
CA SER A 57 -3.07 -2.60 5.96
C SER A 57 -4.52 -2.13 6.06
N VAL A 58 -5.48 -3.00 5.86
CA VAL A 58 -6.91 -2.67 5.81
C VAL A 58 -7.57 -3.03 7.14
N LEU A 59 -8.25 -2.05 7.74
CA LEU A 59 -9.26 -2.30 8.75
C LEU A 59 -10.61 -2.05 8.10
N GLN A 60 -11.41 -3.09 7.92
CA GLN A 60 -12.75 -2.96 7.39
C GLN A 60 -13.69 -2.54 8.52
N LEU A 61 -14.22 -1.31 8.44
CA LEU A 61 -15.21 -0.80 9.37
C LEU A 61 -16.64 -0.87 8.80
N ARG A 62 -16.77 -0.86 7.48
CA ARG A 62 -18.02 -0.82 6.70
C ARG A 62 -17.83 -1.60 5.39
N GLY A 63 -18.92 -1.94 4.69
CA GLY A 63 -18.90 -2.69 3.42
C GLY A 63 -19.36 -4.15 3.55
N GLY A 64 -19.20 -4.92 2.47
CA GLY A 64 -19.69 -6.30 2.33
C GLY A 64 -18.86 -7.38 3.04
N SER A 65 -19.10 -8.65 2.71
CA SER A 65 -18.48 -9.82 3.37
C SER A 65 -16.97 -9.97 3.17
N SER A 66 -16.33 -9.15 2.33
CA SER A 66 -14.90 -9.19 2.07
C SER A 66 -14.28 -7.78 2.14
N PRO A 67 -13.04 -7.66 2.65
CA PRO A 67 -12.37 -6.37 2.75
C PRO A 67 -12.06 -5.79 1.36
N SER A 68 -12.16 -4.48 1.23
CA SER A 68 -11.64 -3.76 0.06
C SER A 68 -10.13 -3.90 0.03
N LEU A 69 -9.62 -4.74 -0.87
CA LEU A 69 -8.18 -4.97 -1.04
C LEU A 69 -7.51 -3.70 -1.57
N GLN A 70 -6.34 -3.41 -1.05
CA GLN A 70 -5.48 -2.32 -1.51
C GLN A 70 -4.01 -2.71 -1.29
N PRO A 71 -3.05 -2.25 -2.12
CA PRO A 71 -3.19 -1.24 -3.18
C PRO A 71 -4.08 -1.71 -4.35
N VAL A 72 -4.80 -0.78 -4.99
CA VAL A 72 -5.58 -1.08 -6.21
C VAL A 72 -4.92 -0.47 -7.43
N THR A 73 -4.89 -1.21 -8.53
CA THR A 73 -4.32 -0.78 -9.81
C THR A 73 -5.40 -0.74 -10.87
N ASP A 74 -5.50 0.37 -11.61
CA ASP A 74 -6.43 0.47 -12.74
C ASP A 74 -5.81 -0.04 -14.05
N SER A 75 -6.58 -0.02 -15.14
CA SER A 75 -6.12 -0.44 -16.47
C SER A 75 -5.03 0.46 -17.07
N SER A 76 -4.84 1.66 -16.55
CA SER A 76 -3.82 2.61 -16.96
C SER A 76 -2.54 2.50 -16.13
N GLY A 77 -2.51 1.61 -15.13
CA GLY A 77 -1.38 1.41 -14.24
C GLY A 77 -1.31 2.41 -13.09
N ASN A 78 -2.35 3.21 -12.86
CA ASN A 78 -2.41 4.08 -11.69
C ASN A 78 -2.61 3.22 -10.44
N ILE A 79 -1.87 3.53 -9.37
CA ILE A 79 -1.93 2.80 -8.10
C ILE A 79 -2.53 3.71 -7.03
N LEU A 80 -3.61 3.25 -6.39
CA LEU A 80 -4.27 3.97 -5.30
C LEU A 80 -4.17 3.20 -3.98
N LEU A 81 -3.86 3.95 -2.92
CA LEU A 81 -3.99 3.55 -1.52
C LEU A 81 -4.77 4.64 -0.81
N TRP A 82 -5.67 4.27 0.10
CA TRP A 82 -6.39 5.26 0.89
C TRP A 82 -6.48 4.86 2.36
N ASN A 83 -6.58 5.87 3.21
CA ASN A 83 -6.92 5.70 4.61
C ASN A 83 -7.87 6.82 5.01
N GLY A 84 -9.15 6.52 4.92
CA GLY A 84 -10.23 7.48 5.09
C GLY A 84 -11.52 6.90 4.54
N GLU A 85 -12.60 7.63 4.71
CA GLU A 85 -13.92 7.30 4.18
C GLU A 85 -14.29 8.36 3.16
N ILE A 86 -14.85 7.93 2.03
CA ILE A 86 -15.41 8.84 1.03
C ILE A 86 -16.89 8.99 1.36
N PHE A 87 -17.25 10.13 1.95
CA PHE A 87 -18.64 10.48 2.21
C PHE A 87 -19.19 11.24 1.01
N ASP A 88 -20.00 10.56 0.20
CA ASP A 88 -20.83 11.18 -0.82
C ASP A 88 -22.29 11.09 -0.34
N GLU A 89 -23.08 12.15 -0.54
CA GLU A 89 -24.53 12.14 -0.25
C GLU A 89 -25.29 11.11 -1.10
N THR A 90 -24.67 10.57 -2.16
CA THR A 90 -25.26 9.57 -3.06
C THR A 90 -24.84 8.11 -2.81
N LEU A 91 -23.89 7.83 -1.90
CA LEU A 91 -23.47 6.46 -1.55
C LEU A 91 -24.07 6.00 -0.22
N VAL A 92 -25.40 5.90 -0.18
CA VAL A 92 -26.10 4.99 0.73
C VAL A 92 -27.00 4.07 -0.08
N LYS A 93 -26.57 2.84 -0.29
CA LYS A 93 -27.47 1.68 -0.18
C LYS A 93 -26.73 0.55 0.50
N CYS A 94 -27.07 0.36 1.77
CA CYS A 94 -26.82 -0.85 2.52
C CYS A 94 -27.41 -2.08 1.80
#